data_AF-A0A925XS21-F1
#
_entry.id   AF-A0A925XS21-F1
#
_cell.length_a   1.000
_cell.length_b   1.000
_cell.length_c   1.000
_cell.angle_alpha   90.00
_cell.angle_beta   90.00
_cell.angle_gamma   90.00
#
_symmetry.space_group_name_H-M   'P 1'
#
loop_
_entity.id
_entity.type
_entity.pdbx_description
1 polymer ?
#
loop_
_entity_poly.entity_id
_entity_poly.type
_entity_poly.pdbx_seq_one_letter_code
_entity_poly.pdbx_strand_id
1 'polypeptide(L)' 'MSALFDLSWKLAGAFTALCVVVTLFAFVTKQQWRFRAFGITAFMTLLTVGFLTLAILPSPVRERIPGATSYQVVFDRGG' A
#
# COMPACT_ATOMS: atom_id res chain seq x y z
N MET A 1 -4.45 -7.52 12.01
CA MET A 1 -4.10 -7.89 10.62
C MET A 1 -3.93 -9.40 10.52
N SER A 2 -4.12 -9.99 9.33
CA SER A 2 -3.95 -11.44 9.11
C SER A 2 -2.47 -11.82 8.97
N ALA A 3 -2.10 -13.07 9.28
CA ALA A 3 -0.70 -13.53 9.21
C ALA A 3 -0.07 -13.38 7.80
N LEU A 4 -0.89 -13.53 6.74
CA LEU A 4 -0.46 -13.30 5.36
C LEU A 4 -0.11 -11.84 5.09
N PHE A 5 -0.87 -10.91 5.69
CA PHE A 5 -0.60 -9.49 5.56
C PHE A 5 0.74 -9.13 6.20
N ASP A 6 1.00 -9.63 7.42
CA ASP A 6 2.22 -9.33 8.15
C ASP A 6 3.48 -9.83 7.43
N LEU A 7 3.39 -11.00 6.79
CA LEU A 7 4.47 -11.55 5.97
C LEU A 7 4.67 -10.73 4.68
N SER A 8 3.57 -10.39 4.00
CA SER A 8 3.61 -9.63 2.74
C SER A 8 4.20 -8.23 2.93
N TRP A 9 3.79 -7.54 4.01
CA TRP A 9 4.31 -6.21 4.36
C TRP A 9 5.83 -6.22 4.57
N LYS A 10 6.33 -7.18 5.36
CA LYS A 10 7.76 -7.32 5.65
C LYS A 10 8.58 -7.57 4.38
N LEU A 11 8.09 -8.44 3.50
CA LEU A 11 8.76 -8.75 2.24
C LEU A 11 8.78 -7.55 1.29
N ALA A 12 7.65 -6.86 1.13
CA ALA A 12 7.56 -5.65 0.30
C ALA A 12 8.50 -4.54 0.80
N GLY A 13 8.55 -4.31 2.11
CA GLY A 13 9.48 -3.35 2.72
C GLY A 13 10.94 -3.74 2.53
N ALA A 14 11.30 -5.00 2.75
CA ALA A 14 12.66 -5.50 2.55
C ALA A 14 13.13 -5.38 1.10
N PHE A 15 12.26 -5.72 0.14
CA PHE A 15 12.57 -5.59 -1.28
C PHE A 15 12.72 -4.12 -1.69
N THR A 16 11.89 -3.23 -1.17
CA THR A 16 12.01 -1.78 -1.42
C THR A 16 13.35 -1.25 -0.89
N ALA A 17 13.76 -1.66 0.32
CA ALA A 17 15.06 -1.29 0.87
C ALA A 17 16.22 -1.79 -0.01
N LEU A 18 16.14 -3.03 -0.51
CA LEU A 18 17.11 -3.57 -1.47
C LEU A 18 17.19 -2.70 -2.74
N CYS A 19 16.04 -2.33 -3.32
CA CYS A 19 16.01 -1.47 -4.50
C CYS A 19 16.68 -0.11 -4.22
N VAL A 20 16.47 0.48 -3.04
CA VAL A 20 17.10 1.75 -2.64
C VAL A 20 18.61 1.62 -2.61
N VAL A 21 19.14 0.55 -2.00
CA VAL A 21 20.58 0.27 -1.96
C VAL A 21 21.15 0.12 -3.37
N VAL A 22 20.49 -0.66 -4.23
CA VAL A 22 20.93 -0.87 -5.63
C VAL A 22 20.91 0.44 -6.42
N THR A 23 19.89 1.28 -6.22
CA THR A 23 19.78 2.57 -6.91
C THR A 23 20.89 3.51 -6.46
N LEU A 24 21.14 3.65 -5.15
CA LEU A 24 22.25 4.42 -4.61
C LEU A 24 23.60 3.94 -5.18
N PHE A 25 23.82 2.62 -5.21
CA PHE A 25 25.02 2.05 -5.79
C PHE A 25 25.18 2.39 -7.28
N ALA A 26 24.11 2.29 -8.06
CA ALA A 26 24.12 2.65 -9.48
C ALA A 26 24.39 4.16 -9.71
N PHE A 27 23.94 5.02 -8.80
CA PHE A 27 24.25 6.45 -8.84
C PHE A 27 25.71 6.74 -8.50
N VAL A 28 26.25 6.14 -7.43
CA VAL A 28 27.65 6.30 -7.01
C VAL A 28 28.61 5.80 -8.10
N THR A 29 28.31 4.64 -8.69
CA THR A 29 29.12 4.05 -9.77
C THR A 29 28.86 4.66 -11.14
N LYS A 30 27.96 5.64 -11.26
CA LYS A 30 27.59 6.36 -12.50
C LYS A 30 27.15 5.45 -13.65
N GLN A 31 26.44 4.37 -13.32
CA GLN A 31 25.94 3.42 -14.30
C GLN A 31 24.89 4.01 -15.23
N GLN A 32 24.95 3.63 -16.51
CA GLN A 32 24.05 4.12 -17.56
C GLN A 32 22.57 3.85 -17.26
N TRP A 33 22.28 2.78 -16.52
CA TRP A 33 20.93 2.35 -16.15
C TRP A 33 20.41 2.96 -14.84
N ARG A 34 21.16 3.87 -14.20
CA ARG A 34 20.80 4.47 -12.90
C ARG A 34 19.40 5.09 -12.84
N PHE A 35 18.97 5.74 -13.92
CA PHE A 35 17.63 6.36 -13.98
C PHE A 35 16.51 5.34 -14.14
N ARG A 36 16.79 4.18 -14.76
CA ARG A 36 15.86 3.05 -14.79
C ARG A 36 15.72 2.45 -13.40
N ALA A 37 16.83 2.31 -12.67
CA ALA A 37 16.84 1.87 -11.28
C ALA A 37 16.01 2.78 -10.38
N PHE A 38 16.15 4.11 -10.57
CA PHE A 38 15.38 5.12 -9.85
C PHE A 38 13.86 4.99 -10.05
N GLY A 39 13.43 4.73 -11.29
CA GLY A 39 12.01 4.48 -11.58
C GLY A 39 11.47 3.26 -10.83
N ILE A 40 12.22 2.17 -10.80
CA ILE A 40 11.85 0.95 -10.07
C ILE A 40 11.76 1.21 -8.56
N THR A 41 12.73 1.93 -7.98
CA THR A 41 12.71 2.27 -6.56
C THR A 41 11.54 3.17 -6.19
N ALA A 42 11.30 4.22 -6.98
CA ALA A 42 10.18 5.13 -6.74
C ALA A 42 8.85 4.37 -6.78
N PHE A 43 8.67 3.50 -7.77
CA PHE A 43 7.48 2.65 -7.88
C PHE A 43 7.33 1.71 -6.67
N MET A 44 8.38 0.97 -6.29
CA MET A 44 8.32 0.07 -5.12
C MET A 44 8.06 0.81 -3.81
N THR A 45 8.57 2.04 -3.68
CA THR A 45 8.31 2.88 -2.51
C THR A 45 6.84 3.27 -2.44
N LEU A 46 6.25 3.72 -3.54
CA LEU A 46 4.82 4.04 -3.60
C LEU A 46 3.96 2.81 -3.32
N LEU A 47 4.34 1.65 -3.85
CA LEU A 47 3.62 0.39 -3.66
C LEU A 47 3.63 -0.01 -2.18
N THR A 48 4.79 0.06 -1.54
CA THR A 48 4.93 -0.17 -0.10
C THR A 48 4.11 0.84 0.71
N VAL A 49 4.21 2.14 0.45
CA VAL A 49 3.39 3.14 1.16
C VAL A 49 1.88 2.90 0.92
N GLY A 50 1.49 2.52 -0.30
CA GLY A 50 0.12 2.16 -0.68
C GLY A 50 -0.43 1.00 0.15
N PHE A 51 0.35 -0.08 0.32
CA PHE A 51 -0.04 -1.19 1.19
C PHE A 51 -0.27 -0.75 2.64
N LEU A 52 0.58 0.12 3.16
CA LEU A 52 0.43 0.60 4.54
C LEU A 52 -0.79 1.51 4.70
N THR A 53 -0.95 2.46 3.78
CA THR A 53 -2.06 3.42 3.81
C THR A 53 -3.40 2.72 3.68
N LEU A 54 -3.54 1.77 2.75
CA LEU A 54 -4.77 0.97 2.60
C LEU A 54 -5.02 0.01 3.77
N ALA A 55 -3.97 -0.43 4.46
CA ALA A 55 -4.11 -1.31 5.63
C ALA A 55 -4.42 -0.56 6.93
N ILE A 56 -3.91 0.66 7.06
CA ILE A 56 -4.16 1.54 8.21
C ILE A 56 -5.49 2.27 8.05
N LEU A 57 -5.90 2.63 6.83
CA LEU A 57 -7.25 3.13 6.60
C LEU A 57 -8.23 2.05 7.04
N PRO A 58 -9.20 2.37 7.91
CA PRO A 58 -10.22 1.41 8.28
C PRO A 58 -10.85 0.88 7.01
N SER A 59 -10.72 -0.43 6.78
CA SER A 59 -11.75 -1.19 6.08
C SER A 59 -13.10 -0.64 6.57
N PRO A 60 -14.03 -0.24 5.70
CA PRO A 60 -15.37 0.11 6.11
C PRO A 60 -16.07 -1.17 6.58
N VAL A 61 -15.65 -1.67 7.74
CA VAL A 61 -16.35 -2.67 8.52
C VAL A 61 -17.54 -1.93 9.06
N ARG A 62 -18.61 -1.91 8.28
CA ARG A 62 -19.91 -1.67 8.87
C ARG A 62 -20.19 -2.89 9.73
N GLU A 63 -19.91 -2.75 11.01
CA GLU A 63 -20.12 -3.79 12.01
C GLU A 63 -21.58 -4.25 11.93
N ARG A 64 -21.78 -5.55 11.69
CA ARG A 64 -23.10 -6.13 11.50
C ARG A 64 -23.67 -6.43 12.87
N ILE A 65 -24.50 -5.52 13.38
CA ILE A 65 -25.14 -5.67 14.68
C ILE A 65 -26.14 -6.85 14.62
N PRO A 66 -26.00 -7.89 15.46
CA PRO A 66 -26.95 -8.98 15.52
C PRO A 66 -28.33 -8.43 15.91
N GLY A 67 -29.35 -8.69 15.10
CA GLY A 67 -30.72 -8.18 15.33
C GLY A 67 -31.05 -6.84 14.68
N ALA A 68 -30.14 -6.24 13.92
CA ALA A 68 -30.45 -5.03 13.15
C ALA A 68 -31.36 -5.36 11.94
N THR A 69 -32.58 -4.79 11.94
CA THR A 69 -33.48 -4.81 10.79
C THR A 69 -32.91 -3.98 9.64
N SER A 70 -33.01 -4.50 8.41
CA SER A 70 -32.66 -3.77 7.20
C SER A 70 -33.46 -2.47 7.12
N TYR A 71 -32.79 -1.34 7.16
CA TYR A 71 -33.41 -0.05 6.88
C TYR A 71 -33.06 0.36 5.45
N GLN A 72 -34.06 0.84 4.70
CA GLN A 72 -33.83 1.39 3.38
C GLN A 72 -33.30 2.82 3.54
N VAL A 73 -32.16 3.11 2.91
CA VAL A 73 -31.68 4.48 2.81
C VAL A 73 -32.59 5.22 1.84
N VAL A 74 -33.57 5.94 2.37
CA VAL A 74 -34.38 6.89 1.59
C VAL A 74 -33.65 8.22 1.68
N PHE A 75 -33.03 8.61 0.57
CA PHE A 75 -32.49 9.95 0.44
C PHE A 75 -33.66 10.90 0.20
N ASP A 76 -33.75 11.95 0.99
CA ASP A 76 -34.62 13.08 0.68
C ASP A 76 -34.07 13.76 -0.57
N ARG A 77 -34.53 13.28 -1.74
CA ARG A 77 -34.33 13.96 -3.01
C ARG A 77 -35.36 15.08 -3.02
N GLY A 78 -35.07 16.13 -2.25
CA GLY A 78 -35.92 17.31 -2.13
C GLY A 78 -36.47 17.67 -3.50
N GLY A 79 -37.79 17.52 -3.62
CA GLY A 79 -38.55 18.09 -4.73
C GLY A 79 -38.49 19.61 -4.66
#